data_AF-A0A3L7RMA9-F1
#
_entry.id   AF-A0A3L7RMA9-F1
#
_cell.length_a   1.000
_cell.length_b   1.000
_cell.length_c   1.000
_cell.angle_alpha   90.00
_cell.angle_beta   90.00
_cell.angle_gamma   90.00
#
_symmetry.space_group_name_H-M   'P 1'
#
loop_
_entity.id
_entity.type
_entity.pdbx_description
1 polymer ?
#
loop_
_entity_poly.entity_id
_entity_poly.type
_entity_poly.pdbx_seq_one_letter_code
_entity_poly.pdbx_strand_id
1 'polypeptide(L)'
;MTKKEIVKTISDETGLNQQQIKQVVQKTFDSIVQTLVEEGRIELRNFGVFQVRPRAARKARNPRTGRQVEVPEKFVVSFKPGKVMEERVNAIGTTPLAQAIRDAVASGQLEVVSEDEEGSMVDESLGESESGTQG
;
A
#
# COMPACT_ATOMS: atom_id res chain seq x y z
N MET A 1 -10.12 16.25 2.46
CA MET A 1 -9.06 16.45 3.46
C MET A 1 -7.73 16.64 2.74
N THR A 2 -7.14 17.83 2.82
CA THR A 2 -5.81 18.19 2.30
C THR A 2 -4.82 18.36 3.45
N LYS A 3 -3.52 18.40 3.17
CA LYS A 3 -2.50 18.71 4.19
C LYS A 3 -2.78 20.02 4.92
N LYS A 4 -3.25 21.05 4.21
CA LYS A 4 -3.61 22.35 4.79
C LYS A 4 -4.76 22.21 5.80
N GLU A 5 -5.76 21.39 5.47
CA GLU A 5 -6.90 21.12 6.35
C GLU A 5 -6.46 20.34 7.59
N ILE A 6 -5.60 19.32 7.45
CA ILE A 6 -5.02 18.59 8.60
C ILE A 6 -4.29 19.54 9.55
N VAL A 7 -3.43 20.42 9.02
CA VAL A 7 -2.69 21.41 9.83
C VAL A 7 -3.65 22.33 10.58
N LYS A 8 -4.71 22.79 9.91
CA LYS A 8 -5.72 23.65 10.53
C LYS A 8 -6.45 22.89 11.64
N THR A 9 -6.95 21.69 11.39
CA THR A 9 -7.64 20.86 12.40
C THR A 9 -6.79 20.63 13.63
N ILE A 10 -5.52 20.24 13.46
CA ILE A 10 -4.61 20.02 14.59
C ILE A 10 -4.37 21.34 15.35
N SER A 11 -4.27 22.46 14.66
CA SER A 11 -4.08 23.78 15.29
C SER A 11 -5.30 24.19 16.11
N ASP A 12 -6.50 23.99 15.55
CA ASP A 12 -7.76 24.29 16.22
C ASP A 12 -7.94 23.40 17.47
N GLU A 13 -7.53 22.12 17.41
CA GLU A 13 -7.64 21.17 18.53
C GLU A 13 -6.59 21.39 19.63
N THR A 14 -5.36 21.74 19.26
CA THR A 14 -4.23 21.84 20.21
C THR A 14 -3.95 23.27 20.69
N GLY A 15 -4.51 24.27 20.01
CA GLY A 15 -4.19 25.68 20.24
C GLY A 15 -2.78 26.10 19.81
N LEU A 16 -2.01 25.20 19.19
CA LEU A 16 -0.65 25.48 18.74
C LEU A 16 -0.63 26.27 17.44
N ASN A 17 0.47 26.98 17.19
CA ASN A 17 0.63 27.81 16.01
C ASN A 17 0.60 26.97 14.72
N GLN A 18 -0.24 27.37 13.75
CA GLN A 18 -0.38 26.68 12.45
C GLN A 18 0.93 26.52 11.68
N GLN A 19 1.84 27.50 11.73
CA GLN A 19 3.13 27.43 11.07
C GLN A 19 4.03 26.37 11.70
N GLN A 20 4.03 26.26 13.02
CA GLN A 20 4.78 25.22 13.74
C GLN A 20 4.21 23.84 13.40
N ILE A 21 2.88 23.67 13.43
CA ILE A 21 2.23 22.41 13.06
C ILE A 21 2.54 22.05 11.59
N LYS A 22 2.47 23.02 10.67
CA LYS A 22 2.81 22.81 9.26
C LYS A 22 4.21 22.24 9.10
N GLN A 23 5.18 22.77 9.86
CA GLN A 23 6.55 22.29 9.85
C GLN A 23 6.66 20.87 10.41
N VAL A 24 6.02 20.60 11.56
CA VAL A 24 6.00 19.27 12.17
C VAL A 24 5.40 18.24 11.21
N VAL A 25 4.23 18.51 10.64
CA VAL A 25 3.57 17.59 9.70
C VAL A 25 4.43 17.35 8.45
N GLN A 26 5.10 18.38 7.92
CA GLN A 26 6.05 18.18 6.81
C GLN A 26 7.19 17.25 7.22
N LYS A 27 7.85 17.54 8.34
CA LYS A 27 8.98 16.74 8.83
C LYS A 27 8.60 15.30 9.12
N THR A 28 7.38 15.04 9.62
CA THR A 28 6.89 13.68 9.82
C THR A 28 6.85 12.90 8.51
N PHE A 29 6.32 13.48 7.43
CA PHE A 29 6.29 12.81 6.12
C PHE A 29 7.69 12.63 5.55
N ASP A 30 8.56 13.63 5.68
CA ASP A 30 9.95 13.54 5.22
C ASP A 30 10.70 12.41 5.94
N SER A 31 10.52 12.30 7.27
CA SER A 31 11.10 11.21 8.06
C SER A 31 10.58 9.83 7.64
N ILE A 32 9.28 9.68 7.38
CA ILE A 32 8.72 8.40 6.89
C ILE A 32 9.37 8.02 5.55
N VAL A 33 9.50 8.96 4.63
CA VAL A 33 10.14 8.71 3.32
C VAL A 33 11.61 8.34 3.51
N GLN A 34 12.34 9.06 4.35
CA GLN A 34 13.76 8.78 4.60
C GLN A 34 13.96 7.37 5.20
N THR A 35 13.18 7.01 6.22
CA THR A 35 13.24 5.68 6.83
C THR A 35 12.89 4.58 5.82
N LEU A 36 11.95 4.81 4.90
CA LEU A 36 11.66 3.84 3.85
C LEU A 36 12.81 3.67 2.85
N VAL A 37 13.57 4.73 2.56
CA VAL A 37 14.75 4.66 1.69
C VAL A 37 15.91 3.94 2.38
N GLU A 38 16.12 4.20 3.67
CA GLU A 38 17.26 3.67 4.43
C GLU A 38 17.03 2.26 4.97
N GLU A 39 15.86 2.02 5.56
CA GLU A 39 15.53 0.79 6.29
C GLU A 39 14.54 -0.10 5.54
N GLY A 40 13.85 0.43 4.52
CA GLY A 40 12.87 -0.32 3.72
C GLY A 40 11.57 -0.64 4.46
N ARG A 41 11.44 -0.32 5.75
CA ARG A 41 10.25 -0.59 6.56
C ARG A 41 10.12 0.40 7.70
N ILE A 42 8.90 0.84 7.99
CA ILE A 42 8.57 1.61 9.19
C ILE A 42 7.23 1.15 9.76
N GLU A 43 7.19 0.96 11.08
CA GLU A 43 5.99 0.60 11.81
C GLU A 43 5.52 1.77 12.69
N LEU A 44 4.30 2.22 12.45
CA LEU A 44 3.63 3.25 13.22
C LEU A 44 2.50 2.60 14.01
N ARG A 45 2.73 2.34 15.30
CA ARG A 45 1.76 1.66 16.18
C ARG A 45 0.38 2.32 16.10
N ASN A 46 -0.68 1.52 16.06
CA ASN A 46 -2.08 1.92 15.89
C ASN A 46 -2.42 2.56 14.53
N PHE A 47 -1.43 2.79 13.66
CA PHE A 47 -1.64 3.34 12.33
C PHE A 47 -1.43 2.27 11.26
N GLY A 48 -0.25 1.65 11.21
CA GLY A 48 0.07 0.59 10.27
C GLY A 48 1.56 0.45 9.99
N VAL A 49 1.87 -0.35 8.98
CA VAL A 49 3.24 -0.67 8.55
C VAL A 49 3.41 -0.24 7.09
N PHE A 50 4.43 0.56 6.83
CA PHE A 50 4.90 0.79 5.46
C PHE A 50 6.11 -0.10 5.19
N GLN A 51 6.14 -0.72 4.01
CA GLN A 51 7.24 -1.59 3.60
C GLN A 51 7.51 -1.43 2.11
N VAL A 52 8.78 -1.27 1.75
CA VAL A 52 9.27 -1.31 0.37
C VAL A 52 9.34 -2.78 -0.09
N ARG A 53 8.76 -3.06 -1.25
CA ARG A 53 8.76 -4.39 -1.88
C ARG A 53 9.23 -4.29 -3.33
N PRO A 54 10.05 -5.24 -3.82
CA PRO A 54 10.32 -5.35 -5.25
C PRO A 54 9.04 -5.81 -5.97
N ARG A 55 8.80 -5.25 -7.15
CA ARG A 55 7.80 -5.72 -8.10
C ARG A 55 8.55 -6.11 -9.37
N ALA A 56 8.50 -7.41 -9.69
CA ALA A 56 9.20 -7.99 -10.83
C ALA A 56 8.76 -7.34 -12.16
N ALA A 57 9.68 -7.36 -13.12
CA ALA A 57 9.39 -6.94 -14.48
C ALA A 57 8.27 -7.80 -15.07
N ARG A 58 7.35 -7.18 -15.80
CA ARG A 58 6.22 -7.88 -16.41
C ARG A 58 5.82 -7.25 -17.73
N LYS A 59 5.23 -8.05 -18.62
CA LYS A 59 4.60 -7.53 -19.83
C LYS A 59 3.20 -7.04 -19.48
N ALA A 60 2.95 -5.75 -19.69
CA ALA A 60 1.62 -5.15 -19.55
C ALA A 60 1.04 -4.81 -20.93
N ARG A 61 -0.25 -4.54 -20.97
CA ARG A 61 -0.93 -4.09 -22.19
C ARG A 61 -1.33 -2.64 -22.01
N ASN A 62 -0.97 -1.79 -22.96
CA ASN A 62 -1.43 -0.40 -22.93
C ASN A 62 -2.96 -0.38 -23.14
N PRO A 63 -3.75 0.08 -22.16
CA PRO A 63 -5.22 -0.03 -22.22
C PRO A 63 -5.82 0.80 -23.36
N ARG A 64 -5.11 1.85 -23.82
CA ARG A 64 -5.56 2.72 -24.91
C ARG A 64 -5.25 2.17 -26.31
N THR A 65 -4.20 1.36 -26.46
CA THR A 65 -3.70 0.93 -27.79
C THR A 65 -3.63 -0.58 -27.98
N GLY A 66 -3.78 -1.38 -26.92
CA GLY A 66 -3.65 -2.83 -26.96
C GLY A 66 -2.22 -3.33 -27.23
N ARG A 67 -1.23 -2.45 -27.37
CA ARG A 67 0.16 -2.84 -27.59
C ARG A 67 0.76 -3.39 -26.30
N GLN A 68 1.59 -4.43 -26.45
CA GLN A 68 2.36 -4.97 -25.36
C GLN A 68 3.49 -3.99 -25.02
N VAL A 69 3.63 -3.68 -23.72
CA VAL A 69 4.67 -2.81 -23.18
C VAL A 69 5.38 -3.56 -22.06
N GLU A 70 6.69 -3.44 -22.00
CA GLU A 70 7.49 -4.00 -20.91
C GLU A 70 7.49 -3.03 -19.75
N VAL A 71 7.12 -3.53 -18.56
CA VAL A 71 7.20 -2.79 -17.31
C VAL A 71 8.45 -3.29 -16.60
N PRO A 72 9.48 -2.45 -16.39
CA PRO A 72 10.70 -2.86 -15.72
C PRO A 72 10.43 -3.18 -14.25
N GLU A 73 11.36 -3.92 -13.64
CA GLU A 73 11.37 -4.12 -12.20
C GLU A 73 11.45 -2.76 -11.49
N LYS A 74 10.70 -2.63 -10.38
CA LYS A 74 10.73 -1.43 -9.55
C LYS A 74 10.44 -1.75 -8.10
N PHE A 75 10.84 -0.86 -7.21
CA PHE A 75 10.41 -0.88 -5.82
C PHE A 75 9.09 -0.14 -5.67
N VAL A 76 8.19 -0.69 -4.86
CA VAL A 76 6.90 -0.09 -4.49
C VAL A 76 6.76 -0.05 -2.99
N VAL A 77 6.06 0.96 -2.48
CA VAL A 77 5.67 1.01 -1.07
C VAL A 77 4.32 0.31 -0.91
N SER A 78 4.28 -0.71 -0.06
CA SER A 78 3.05 -1.32 0.44
C SER A 78 2.72 -0.73 1.81
N PHE A 79 1.44 -0.49 2.08
CA PHE A 79 0.94 -0.10 3.39
C PHE A 79 0.00 -1.18 3.90
N LYS A 80 0.26 -1.67 5.12
CA LYS A 80 -0.64 -2.56 5.86
C LYS A 80 -1.29 -1.76 6.99
N PRO A 81 -2.61 -1.54 6.99
CA PRO A 81 -3.26 -0.82 8.07
C PRO A 81 -3.10 -1.58 9.39
N GLY A 82 -3.03 -0.83 10.49
CA GLY A 82 -3.01 -1.44 11.82
C GLY A 82 -4.40 -1.91 12.23
N LYS A 83 -4.48 -2.91 13.11
CA LYS A 83 -5.74 -3.49 13.62
C LYS A 83 -6.79 -2.46 14.04
N VAL A 84 -6.40 -1.42 14.78
CA VAL A 84 -7.31 -0.36 15.24
C VAL A 84 -7.93 0.41 14.06
N MET A 85 -7.15 0.64 13.00
CA MET A 85 -7.63 1.30 11.79
C MET A 85 -8.60 0.38 11.03
N GLU A 86 -8.21 -0.88 10.82
CA GLU A 86 -9.06 -1.89 10.15
C GLU A 86 -10.42 -2.03 10.85
N GLU A 87 -10.43 -2.21 12.17
CA GLU A 87 -11.66 -2.34 12.95
C GLU A 87 -12.57 -1.11 12.80
N ARG A 88 -12.00 0.10 12.87
CA ARG A 88 -12.76 1.35 12.72
C ARG A 88 -13.31 1.53 11.31
N VAL A 89 -12.55 1.16 10.29
CA VAL A 89 -12.97 1.27 8.88
C VAL A 89 -14.05 0.23 8.57
N ASN A 90 -13.91 -1.00 9.07
CA ASN A 90 -14.89 -2.06 8.86
C ASN A 90 -16.21 -1.82 9.62
N ALA A 91 -16.18 -1.04 10.70
CA ALA A 91 -17.38 -0.60 11.40
C ALA A 91 -18.20 0.45 10.62
N ILE A 92 -17.71 0.95 9.49
CA ILE A 92 -18.42 1.89 8.62
C ILE A 92 -19.49 1.12 7.80
N GLY A 93 -20.53 0.62 8.46
CA GLY A 93 -21.54 -0.22 7.80
C GLY A 93 -22.44 0.53 6.80
N THR A 94 -23.09 1.60 7.25
CA THR A 94 -24.18 2.30 6.51
C THR A 94 -23.92 3.78 6.25
N THR A 95 -22.68 4.25 6.42
CA THR A 95 -22.41 5.67 6.17
C THR A 95 -22.57 6.00 4.68
N PRO A 96 -22.90 7.26 4.33
CA PRO A 96 -22.91 7.71 2.94
C PRO A 96 -21.60 7.42 2.21
N LEU A 97 -20.46 7.44 2.93
CA LEU A 97 -19.15 7.08 2.38
C LEU A 97 -19.09 5.60 1.99
N ALA A 98 -19.56 4.70 2.85
CA ALA A 98 -19.58 3.27 2.53
C ALA A 98 -20.47 2.97 1.32
N GLN A 99 -21.61 3.66 1.20
CA GLN A 99 -22.45 3.53 0.01
C GLN A 99 -21.76 4.07 -1.25
N ALA A 100 -21.15 5.26 -1.16
CA ALA A 100 -20.42 5.84 -2.28
C ALA A 100 -19.24 4.96 -2.75
N ILE A 101 -18.53 4.30 -1.82
CA ILE A 101 -17.46 3.35 -2.17
C ILE A 101 -18.05 2.13 -2.89
N ARG A 102 -19.17 1.56 -2.40
CA ARG A 102 -19.85 0.43 -3.06
C ARG A 102 -20.31 0.81 -4.47
N ASP A 103 -20.91 1.97 -4.64
CA ASP A 103 -21.39 2.48 -5.93
C ASP A 103 -20.22 2.74 -6.90
N ALA A 104 -19.10 3.28 -6.40
CA ALA A 104 -17.89 3.49 -7.18
C ALA A 104 -17.25 2.16 -7.64
N VAL A 105 -17.26 1.13 -6.80
CA VAL A 105 -16.82 -0.22 -7.18
C VAL A 105 -17.76 -0.83 -8.22
N ALA A 106 -19.07 -0.77 -8.00
CA ALA A 106 -20.08 -1.32 -8.92
C ALA A 106 -20.06 -0.65 -10.30
N SER A 107 -19.73 0.64 -10.35
CA SER A 107 -19.57 1.40 -11.61
C SER A 107 -18.18 1.27 -12.25
N GLY A 108 -17.24 0.55 -11.62
CA GLY A 108 -15.87 0.39 -12.12
C GLY A 108 -14.99 1.63 -11.98
N GLN A 109 -15.40 2.64 -11.19
CA GLN A 109 -14.59 3.81 -10.87
C GLN A 109 -13.49 3.51 -9.84
N LEU A 110 -13.65 2.45 -9.04
CA LEU A 110 -12.68 1.99 -8.07
C LEU A 110 -12.41 0.50 -8.25
N GLU A 111 -11.14 0.10 -8.31
CA GLU A 111 -10.74 -1.30 -8.38
C GLU A 111 -10.77 -1.95 -6.99
N VAL A 112 -11.31 -3.17 -6.90
CA VAL A 112 -11.18 -3.99 -5.69
C VAL A 112 -9.78 -4.57 -5.66
N VAL A 113 -8.98 -4.13 -4.70
CA VAL A 113 -7.66 -4.71 -4.46
C VAL A 113 -7.85 -5.96 -3.61
N SER A 114 -7.80 -7.15 -4.22
CA SER A 114 -7.80 -8.41 -3.49
C SER A 114 -6.48 -8.58 -2.74
N GLU A 115 -6.54 -9.02 -1.48
CA GLU A 115 -5.36 -9.30 -0.66
C GLU A 115 -4.54 -10.51 -1.17
N ASP A 116 -5.11 -11.30 -2.10
CA ASP A 116 -4.59 -12.58 -2.61
C ASP A 116 -3.55 -12.48 -3.74
N GLU A 117 -2.68 -11.46 -3.75
CA GLU A 117 -1.40 -11.54 -4.48
C GLU A 117 -0.25 -11.97 -3.54
N GLU A 118 -0.52 -12.93 -2.65
CA GLU A 118 0.54 -13.84 -2.22
C GLU A 118 0.87 -14.72 -3.42
N GLY A 119 2.02 -14.45 -4.04
CA GLY A 119 2.48 -15.14 -5.22
C GLY A 119 2.37 -16.65 -5.05
N SER A 120 1.54 -17.25 -5.90
CA SER A 120 1.64 -18.66 -6.24
C SER A 120 3.04 -18.92 -6.78
N MET A 121 3.97 -19.31 -5.92
CA MET A 121 5.14 -20.05 -6.34
C MET A 121 4.78 -21.52 -6.17
N VAL A 122 4.24 -22.08 -7.25
CA VAL A 122 4.31 -23.50 -7.54
C VAL A 122 5.79 -23.88 -7.53
N ASP A 123 6.23 -24.67 -6.55
CA ASP A 123 7.47 -25.43 -6.72
C ASP A 123 7.11 -26.65 -7.57
N GLU A 124 7.29 -26.45 -8.86
CA GLU A 124 7.18 -27.43 -9.92
C GLU A 124 8.30 -28.46 -9.71
N SER A 125 7.90 -29.66 -9.27
CA SER A 125 8.58 -30.94 -9.52
C SER A 125 10.02 -30.89 -10.02
N LEU A 126 10.99 -31.10 -9.14
CA LEU A 126 12.26 -31.73 -9.52
C LEU A 126 12.09 -33.25 -9.41
N GLY A 127 11.59 -33.85 -10.50
CA GLY A 127 11.79 -35.25 -10.81
C GLY A 127 12.78 -35.36 -11.94
N GLU A 128 14.02 -35.75 -11.62
CA GLU A 128 15.07 -36.33 -12.48
C GLU A 128 16.12 -36.83 -11.46
N SER A 129 16.75 -38.00 -11.49
CA SER A 129 16.75 -39.15 -12.38
C SER A 129 17.66 -40.20 -11.72
N GLU A 130 17.46 -41.47 -12.06
CA GLU A 130 18.19 -42.64 -11.61
C GLU A 130 19.72 -42.62 -11.83
N SER A 131 20.47 -43.20 -10.89
CA SER A 131 21.66 -44.07 -11.09
C SER A 131 22.09 -44.55 -9.69
N GLY A 132 22.03 -45.83 -9.31
CA GLY A 132 22.67 -46.96 -9.96
C GLY A 132 24.16 -46.96 -9.65
N THR A 133 24.62 -47.64 -8.58
CA THR A 133 25.77 -48.59 -8.58
C THR A 133 26.02 -49.16 -7.19
N GLN A 134 26.09 -50.50 -7.13
CA GLN A 134 26.50 -51.34 -6.01
C GLN A 134 27.98 -51.15 -5.64
N GLY A 135 28.30 -51.35 -4.37
CA GLY A 135 29.66 -51.53 -3.84
C GLY A 135 29.61 -51.94 -2.39
#